data_AF-A0A2I0N3B4-F1
#
_entry.id   AF-A0A2I0N3B4-F1
#
_cell.length_a   1.000
_cell.length_b   1.000
_cell.length_c   1.000
_cell.angle_alpha   90.00
_cell.angle_beta   90.00
_cell.angle_gamma   90.00
#
_symmetry.space_group_name_H-M   'P 1'
#
loop_
_entity.id
_entity.type
_entity.pdbx_description
1 polymer ?
#
loop_
_entity_poly.entity_id
_entity_poly.type
_entity_poly.pdbx_seq_one_letter_code
_entity_poly.pdbx_strand_id
1 'polypeptide(L)' 'MMSSNQFSEMNQILFVSTEQLVPKDHLLRKVADRFDFSFVYDLCKDLYSQEEGRPSINPGILF' A
#
# COMPACT_ATOMS: atom_id res chain seq x y z
N MET A 1 -36.87 -22.16 9.18
CA MET A 1 -35.88 -23.11 8.62
C MET A 1 -34.97 -22.32 7.71
N MET A 2 -33.74 -22.04 8.13
CA MET A 2 -32.73 -21.54 7.20
C MET A 2 -32.29 -22.75 6.40
N SER A 3 -32.71 -22.84 5.14
CA SER A 3 -32.19 -23.88 4.25
C SER A 3 -30.68 -23.70 4.21
N SER A 4 -29.98 -24.72 4.66
CA SER A 4 -28.54 -24.87 4.51
C SER A 4 -28.19 -24.89 3.03
N ASN A 5 -28.11 -23.71 2.42
CA ASN A 5 -27.29 -23.53 1.26
C ASN A 5 -25.85 -23.57 1.77
N GLN A 6 -25.34 -24.80 1.86
CA GLN A 6 -23.93 -25.09 1.73
C GLN A 6 -23.51 -24.62 0.33
N PHE A 7 -23.48 -23.31 0.12
CA PHE A 7 -22.82 -22.75 -1.03
C PHE A 7 -21.33 -23.05 -0.82
N SER A 8 -20.83 -23.95 -1.65
CA SER A 8 -19.44 -24.18 -1.92
C SER A 8 -18.79 -22.90 -2.47
N GLU A 9 -18.74 -21.83 -1.67
CA GLU A 9 -18.07 -20.56 -2.01
C GLU A 9 -16.63 -20.53 -1.49
N MET A 10 -16.07 -21.69 -1.17
CA MET A 10 -14.65 -21.83 -0.86
C MET A 10 -13.83 -21.84 -2.14
N ASN A 11 -13.62 -20.64 -2.71
CA ASN A 11 -12.42 -20.18 -3.46
C ASN A 11 -12.79 -18.99 -4.35
N GLN A 12 -12.96 -17.81 -3.75
CA GLN A 12 -13.03 -16.55 -4.51
C GLN A 12 -11.68 -15.84 -4.48
N ILE A 13 -11.20 -15.43 -5.66
CA ILE A 13 -9.99 -14.62 -5.79
C ILE A 13 -10.43 -13.16 -5.82
N LEU A 14 -9.99 -12.38 -4.83
CA LEU A 14 -10.20 -10.93 -4.79
C LEU A 14 -8.94 -10.21 -5.27
N PHE A 15 -9.06 -9.47 -6.38
CA PHE A 15 -8.03 -8.54 -6.84
C PHE A 15 -8.33 -7.16 -6.28
N VAL A 16 -7.59 -6.77 -5.24
CA VAL A 16 -7.67 -5.46 -4.60
C VAL A 16 -6.26 -4.93 -4.40
N SER A 17 -6.04 -3.65 -4.66
CA SER A 17 -4.77 -3.00 -4.29
C SER A 17 -4.80 -2.62 -2.81
N THR A 18 -3.63 -2.57 -2.18
CA THR A 18 -3.51 -2.11 -0.78
C THR A 18 -4.13 -0.73 -0.59
N GLU A 19 -3.93 0.16 -1.57
CA GLU A 19 -4.54 1.49 -1.56
C GLU A 19 -6.07 1.44 -1.48
N GLN A 20 -6.73 0.52 -2.17
CA GLN A 20 -8.20 0.40 -2.14
C GLN A 20 -8.74 -0.06 -0.77
N LEU A 21 -7.90 -0.70 0.04
CA LEU A 21 -8.26 -1.13 1.40
C LEU A 21 -8.14 0.02 2.42
N VAL A 22 -7.44 1.10 2.09
CA VAL A 22 -7.25 2.25 2.99
C VAL A 22 -8.43 3.22 2.87
N PRO A 23 -9.18 3.50 3.96
CA PRO A 23 -10.32 4.41 3.94
C PRO A 23 -9.98 5.78 3.33
N LYS A 24 -10.93 6.38 2.61
CA LYS A 24 -10.71 7.70 1.96
C LYS A 24 -10.45 8.83 2.96
N ASP A 25 -11.09 8.78 4.13
CA ASP A 25 -10.93 9.80 5.17
C ASP A 25 -9.73 9.54 6.11
N HIS A 26 -8.88 8.57 5.77
CA HIS A 26 -7.75 8.18 6.61
C HIS A 26 -6.76 9.34 6.78
N LEU A 27 -6.28 9.54 8.01
CA LEU A 27 -5.37 10.63 8.38
C LEU A 27 -4.16 10.72 7.44
N LEU A 28 -3.51 9.58 7.17
CA LEU A 28 -2.31 9.57 6.34
C LEU A 28 -2.56 10.00 4.90
N ARG A 29 -3.77 9.81 4.34
CA ARG A 29 -4.12 10.36 3.01
C ARG A 29 -4.15 11.89 3.05
N LYS A 30 -4.76 12.45 4.10
CA LYS A 30 -4.77 13.91 4.31
C LYS A 30 -3.37 14.48 4.48
N VAL A 31 -2.46 13.73 5.11
CA VAL A 31 -1.05 14.09 5.25
C VAL A 31 -0.34 14.01 3.90
N ALA A 32 -0.50 12.92 3.15
CA ALA A 32 0.07 12.77 1.81
C ALA A 32 -0.35 13.90 0.86
N ASP A 33 -1.60 14.36 0.96
CA ASP A 33 -2.13 15.46 0.15
C ASP A 33 -1.64 16.86 0.57
N ARG A 34 -1.02 17.00 1.76
CA ARG A 34 -0.56 18.29 2.29
C ARG A 34 0.96 18.43 2.36
N PHE A 35 1.68 17.33 2.35
CA PHE A 35 3.13 17.32 2.58
C PHE A 35 3.87 16.74 1.39
N ASP A 36 4.94 17.42 0.99
CA ASP A 36 5.90 16.88 0.04
C ASP A 36 6.91 16.00 0.78
N PHE A 37 6.96 14.72 0.42
CA PHE A 37 7.87 13.73 0.99
C PHE A 37 9.18 13.58 0.19
N SER A 38 9.45 14.48 -0.75
CA SER A 38 10.68 14.49 -1.55
C SER A 38 11.96 14.48 -0.69
N PHE A 39 11.94 15.08 0.50
CA PHE A 39 13.08 15.09 1.42
C PHE A 39 13.53 13.69 1.88
N VAL A 40 12.62 12.69 1.86
CA VAL A 40 12.93 11.33 2.31
C VAL A 40 13.96 10.68 1.39
N TYR A 41 13.97 11.02 0.10
CA TYR A 41 14.96 10.49 -0.83
C TYR A 41 16.38 10.93 -0.45
N ASP A 42 16.55 12.20 -0.09
CA ASP A 42 17.85 12.73 0.33
C ASP A 42 18.32 12.08 1.64
N LEU A 43 17.39 11.84 2.58
CA LEU A 43 17.71 11.17 3.85
C LEU A 43 18.13 9.71 3.67
N CYS A 44 17.48 9.00 2.75
CA CYS A 44 17.70 7.57 2.57
C CYS A 44 18.75 7.23 1.51
N LYS A 45 19.19 8.20 0.70
CA LYS A 45 20.07 7.98 -0.45
C LYS A 45 21.29 7.13 -0.13
N ASP A 46 21.97 7.42 0.97
CA ASP A 46 23.20 6.76 1.37
C ASP A 46 22.98 5.36 1.97
N LEU A 47 21.73 5.02 2.30
CA LEU A 47 21.33 3.70 2.82
C LEU A 47 21.05 2.69 1.69
N TYR A 48 20.94 3.17 0.44
CA TYR A 48 20.67 2.34 -0.71
C TYR A 48 21.89 2.28 -1.64
N SER A 49 22.19 1.06 -2.09
CA SER A 49 23.18 0.83 -3.12
C SER A 49 22.72 1.43 -4.46
N GLN A 50 23.63 2.11 -5.16
CA GLN A 50 23.34 2.76 -6.44
C GLN A 50 23.41 1.78 -7.63
N GLU A 51 24.17 0.70 -7.49
CA GLU A 51 24.48 -0.22 -8.60
C GLU A 51 23.97 -1.64 -8.37
N GLU A 52 24.04 -2.11 -7.12
CA GLU A 52 23.76 -3.51 -6.78
C GLU A 52 22.52 -3.65 -5.88
N GLY A 53 21.70 -4.68 -6.14
CA GLY A 53 20.60 -5.07 -5.26
C GLY A 53 19.21 -4.86 -5.85
N ARG A 54 18.19 -5.14 -5.03
CA ARG A 54 16.78 -4.98 -5.44
C ARG A 54 16.44 -3.48 -5.43
N PRO A 55 15.86 -2.93 -6.51
CA PRO A 55 15.37 -1.56 -6.51
C PRO A 55 14.47 -1.30 -5.31
N SER A 56 14.73 -0.21 -4.59
CA SER A 56 13.92 0.19 -3.45
C SER A 56 12.48 0.44 -3.90
N ILE A 57 11.51 0.03 -3.07
CA ILE A 57 10.17 0.60 -3.18
C ILE A 57 10.31 2.11 -2.95
N ASN A 58 9.54 2.90 -3.70
CA ASN A 58 9.60 4.35 -3.59
C ASN A 58 9.34 4.77 -2.12
N PRO A 59 10.33 5.42 -1.45
CA PRO A 59 10.25 5.73 -0.03
C PRO A 59 9.27 6.86 0.30
N GLY A 60 8.77 7.59 -0.70
CA GLY A 60 7.70 8.57 -0.56
C GLY A 60 6.29 7.99 -0.70
N ILE A 61 6.14 6.68 -0.95
CA ILE A 61 4.82 6.03 -1.01
C ILE A 61 4.34 5.72 0.40
N LEU A 62 3.11 6.13 0.70
CA LEU A 62 2.46 5.89 2.00
C LEU A 62 1.41 4.77 1.96
N PHE A 63 0.93 4.31 0.78
CA PHE A 63 -0.17 3.33 0.62
C PHE A 63 -0.02 2.45 -0.62
#